data_AF-A0A527HDC5-F1
#
_entry.id   AF-A0A527HDC5-F1
#
_cell.length_a   1.000
_cell.length_b   1.000
_cell.length_c   1.000
_cell.angle_alpha   90.00
_cell.angle_beta   90.00
_cell.angle_gamma   90.00
#
_symmetry.space_group_name_H-M   'P 1'
#
loop_
_entity.id
_entity.type
_entity.pdbx_description
1 polymer ?
#
loop_
_entity_poly.entity_id
_entity_poly.type
_entity_poly.pdbx_seq_one_letter_code
_entity_poly.pdbx_strand_id
1 'polypeptide(L)'
;DTFVNDLFDLESARRELAPLVRKVWRYCAERSIHGRTVTLKVKFADFQQITRSRTIGGVIETETDLATVSGTLLEQVFPVTKGIRLLGVTLSNLSGTRAEADGQMSLTI
;
A
#
# COMPACT_ATOMS: atom_id res chain seq x y z
N ASP A 1 10.84 4.57 1.94
CA ASP A 1 11.31 5.96 1.85
C ASP A 1 10.59 6.84 2.86
N THR A 2 11.36 7.62 3.59
CA THR A 2 10.85 8.73 4.40
C THR A 2 10.68 9.92 3.47
N PHE A 3 9.47 10.41 3.26
CA PHE A 3 9.24 11.56 2.39
C PHE A 3 9.86 12.80 3.03
N VAL A 4 10.66 13.52 2.25
CA VAL A 4 11.30 14.78 2.67
C VAL A 4 10.27 15.91 2.76
N ASN A 5 9.17 15.81 2.02
CA ASN A 5 8.11 16.80 1.98
C ASN A 5 6.83 16.21 2.57
N ASP A 6 6.33 16.80 3.65
CA ASP A 6 5.06 16.42 4.25
C ASP A 6 3.93 16.61 3.22
N LEU A 7 3.16 15.55 2.94
CA LEU A 7 2.07 15.60 1.95
C LEU A 7 0.78 16.02 2.65
N PHE A 8 0.24 17.17 2.25
CA PHE A 8 -1.03 17.71 2.75
C PHE A 8 -2.17 17.56 1.74
N ASP A 9 -1.82 17.24 0.49
CA ASP A 9 -2.75 17.23 -0.63
C ASP A 9 -2.90 15.83 -1.23
N LEU A 10 -4.12 15.51 -1.66
CA LEU A 10 -4.45 14.20 -2.21
C LEU A 10 -3.66 13.95 -3.50
N GLU A 11 -3.50 14.97 -4.34
CA GLU A 11 -2.75 14.88 -5.59
C GLU A 11 -1.26 14.58 -5.35
N SER A 12 -0.65 15.28 -4.38
CA SER A 12 0.73 15.05 -3.99
C SER A 12 0.90 13.62 -3.45
N ALA A 13 -0.02 13.17 -2.59
CA ALA A 13 0.01 11.82 -2.06
C ALA A 13 -0.21 10.75 -3.14
N ARG A 14 -1.09 10.98 -4.12
CA ARG A 14 -1.26 10.10 -5.30
C ARG A 14 0.01 10.02 -6.13
N ARG A 15 0.70 11.15 -6.33
CA ARG A 15 1.96 11.21 -7.09
C ARG A 15 3.05 10.36 -6.44
N GLU A 16 3.17 10.43 -5.12
CA GLU A 16 4.12 9.61 -4.36
C GLU A 16 3.68 8.14 -4.22
N LEU A 17 2.37 7.87 -4.26
CA LEU A 17 1.80 6.53 -4.24
C LEU A 17 2.07 5.76 -5.54
N ALA A 18 2.04 6.43 -6.69
CA ALA A 18 2.23 5.82 -8.00
C ALA A 18 3.54 4.98 -8.13
N PRO A 19 4.74 5.49 -7.77
CA PRO A 19 5.96 4.70 -7.83
C PRO A 19 5.98 3.54 -6.81
N LEU A 20 5.33 3.69 -5.65
CA LEU A 20 5.21 2.62 -4.65
C LEU A 20 4.35 1.47 -5.18
N VAL A 21 3.19 1.79 -5.74
CA VAL A 21 2.27 0.84 -6.39
C VAL A 21 2.99 0.09 -7.51
N ARG A 22 3.69 0.81 -8.39
CA ARG A 22 4.46 0.21 -9.50
C ARG A 22 5.55 -0.74 -9.01
N LYS A 23 6.24 -0.40 -7.91
CA LYS A 23 7.29 -1.24 -7.32
C LYS A 23 6.71 -2.53 -6.74
N VAL A 24 5.60 -2.43 -6.01
CA VAL A 24 4.86 -3.59 -5.46
C VAL A 24 4.30 -4.46 -6.57
N TRP A 25 3.72 -3.84 -7.61
CA TRP A 25 3.19 -4.53 -8.76
C TRP A 25 4.27 -5.30 -9.52
N ARG A 26 5.41 -4.67 -9.84
CA ARG A 26 6.55 -5.34 -10.48
C ARG A 26 7.00 -6.57 -9.70
N TYR A 27 7.17 -6.43 -8.38
CA TYR A 27 7.56 -7.56 -7.53
C TYR A 27 6.56 -8.72 -7.57
N CYS A 28 5.25 -8.42 -7.59
CA CYS A 28 4.20 -9.43 -7.70
C CYS A 28 4.15 -10.06 -9.10
N ALA A 29 4.26 -9.25 -10.16
CA ALA A 29 4.24 -9.68 -11.55
C ALA A 29 5.44 -10.59 -11.86
N GLU A 30 6.64 -10.25 -11.40
CA GLU A 30 7.84 -11.08 -11.55
C GLU A 30 7.70 -12.46 -10.89
N ARG A 31 6.88 -12.56 -9.84
CA ARG A 31 6.64 -13.81 -9.10
C ARG A 31 5.33 -14.51 -9.50
N SER A 32 4.57 -13.94 -10.44
CA SER A 32 3.21 -14.39 -10.78
C SER A 32 2.32 -14.62 -9.55
N ILE A 33 2.38 -13.66 -8.61
CA ILE A 33 1.61 -13.69 -7.37
C ILE A 33 0.51 -12.64 -7.46
N HIS A 34 -0.72 -13.01 -7.12
CA HIS A 34 -1.87 -12.12 -7.19
C HIS A 34 -2.41 -11.86 -5.79
N GLY A 35 -2.46 -10.61 -5.35
CA GLY A 35 -3.06 -10.25 -4.06
C GLY A 35 -4.55 -9.94 -4.20
N ARG A 36 -5.32 -10.13 -3.12
CA ARG A 36 -6.74 -9.72 -3.08
C ARG A 36 -7.03 -8.66 -2.02
N THR A 37 -6.10 -8.45 -1.09
CA THR A 37 -6.21 -7.41 -0.07
C THR A 37 -5.10 -6.38 -0.29
N VAL A 38 -5.48 -5.14 -0.52
CA VAL A 38 -4.56 -4.01 -0.59
C VAL A 38 -4.53 -3.33 0.76
N THR A 39 -3.34 -3.11 1.30
CA THR A 39 -3.12 -2.44 2.58
C THR A 39 -2.31 -1.17 2.35
N LEU A 40 -2.90 -0.03 2.70
CA LEU A 40 -2.28 1.28 2.70
C LEU A 40 -1.90 1.66 4.14
N LYS A 41 -0.61 1.86 4.37
CA LYS A 41 -0.07 2.37 5.63
C LYS A 41 0.34 3.82 5.44
N VAL A 42 -0.17 4.70 6.28
CA VAL A 42 0.09 6.14 6.24
C VAL A 42 0.67 6.55 7.59
N LYS A 43 1.84 7.17 7.60
CA LYS A 43 2.48 7.74 8.79
C LYS A 43 2.50 9.24 8.68
N PHE A 44 2.02 9.91 9.71
CA PHE A 44 1.95 11.36 9.80
C PHE A 44 3.22 11.97 10.41
N ALA A 45 3.37 13.28 10.25
CA ALA A 45 4.46 14.08 10.81
C ALA A 45 4.59 13.97 12.33
N ASP A 46 3.44 13.79 13.00
CA ASP A 46 3.30 13.59 14.44
C ASP A 46 3.62 12.14 14.89
N PHE A 47 4.28 11.35 14.04
CA PHE A 47 4.62 9.93 14.27
C PHE A 47 3.42 8.97 14.41
N GLN A 48 2.18 9.48 14.40
CA GLN A 48 0.98 8.65 14.31
C GLN A 48 0.95 7.88 12.99
N GLN A 49 0.54 6.62 13.04
CA GLN A 49 0.34 5.80 11.84
C GLN A 49 -1.09 5.28 11.79
N ILE A 50 -1.67 5.24 10.60
CA ILE A 50 -2.93 4.57 10.32
C ILE A 50 -2.70 3.51 9.25
N THR A 51 -3.50 2.45 9.32
CA THR A 51 -3.49 1.39 8.31
C THR A 51 -4.91 1.18 7.83
N ARG A 52 -5.08 1.18 6.51
CA ARG A 52 -6.34 0.94 5.84
C ARG A 52 -6.15 -0.18 4.85
N SER A 53 -6.91 -1.26 5.03
CA SER A 53 -6.91 -2.38 4.12
C SER A 53 -8.27 -2.51 3.45
N ARG A 54 -8.26 -2.91 2.19
CA ARG A 54 -9.46 -3.22 1.42
C ARG A 54 -9.26 -4.53 0.70
N THR A 55 -10.16 -5.46 0.97
CA THR A 55 -10.25 -6.73 0.23
C THR A 55 -11.23 -6.54 -0.92
N ILE A 56 -10.81 -6.87 -2.13
CA ILE A 56 -11.67 -6.88 -3.31
C ILE A 56 -12.24 -8.30 -3.53
N GLY A 57 -13.38 -8.40 -4.21
CA GLY A 57 -14.02 -9.69 -4.49
C GLY A 57 -13.27 -10.57 -5.50
N GLY A 58 -12.31 -10.00 -6.23
CA GLY A 58 -11.44 -10.70 -7.18
C GLY A 58 -9.98 -10.74 -6.71
N VAL A 59 -9.08 -10.93 -7.67
CA VAL A 59 -7.64 -10.73 -7.47
C VAL A 59 -7.18 -9.50 -8.24
N ILE A 60 -6.13 -8.84 -7.76
CA ILE A 60 -5.52 -7.70 -8.45
C ILE A 60 -4.73 -8.27 -9.64
N GLU A 61 -5.29 -8.13 -10.84
CA GLU A 61 -4.70 -8.66 -12.08
C GLU A 61 -3.88 -7.62 -12.85
N THR A 62 -4.00 -6.33 -12.51
CA THR A 62 -3.31 -5.25 -13.21
C THR A 62 -2.76 -4.20 -12.25
N GLU A 63 -1.71 -3.51 -12.69
CA GLU A 63 -1.17 -2.32 -11.99
C GLU A 63 -2.26 -1.27 -11.77
N THR A 64 -3.13 -1.09 -12.76
CA THR A 64 -4.24 -0.14 -12.74
C THR A 64 -5.25 -0.47 -11.65
N ASP A 65 -5.55 -1.74 -11.42
CA ASP A 65 -6.45 -2.17 -10.34
C ASP A 65 -5.82 -1.88 -8.97
N LEU A 66 -4.53 -2.19 -8.80
CA LEU A 66 -3.78 -1.85 -7.58
C LEU A 66 -3.77 -0.34 -7.32
N ALA A 67 -3.51 0.46 -8.35
CA ALA A 67 -3.50 1.91 -8.28
C ALA A 67 -4.88 2.48 -7.92
N THR A 68 -5.94 1.94 -8.52
CA THR A 68 -7.33 2.32 -8.25
C THR A 68 -7.70 2.05 -6.80
N VAL A 69 -7.45 0.84 -6.31
CA VAL A 69 -7.78 0.45 -4.93
C VAL A 69 -6.95 1.25 -3.93
N SER A 70 -5.64 1.37 -4.15
CA SER A 70 -4.75 2.16 -3.28
C SER A 70 -5.13 3.64 -3.26
N GLY A 71 -5.51 4.20 -4.42
CA GLY A 71 -6.01 5.57 -4.54
C GLY A 71 -7.33 5.77 -3.80
N THR A 72 -8.25 4.81 -3.87
CA THR A 72 -9.51 4.88 -3.11
C THR A 72 -9.25 4.82 -1.61
N LEU A 73 -8.33 3.95 -1.16
CA LEU A 73 -7.91 3.87 0.24
C LEU A 73 -7.29 5.19 0.71
N LEU A 74 -6.51 5.84 -0.15
CA LEU A 74 -5.94 7.15 0.14
C LEU A 74 -7.04 8.20 0.25
N GLU A 75 -8.01 8.24 -0.65
CA GLU A 75 -9.16 9.15 -0.59
C GLU A 75 -9.96 9.01 0.72
N GLN A 76 -10.09 7.80 1.26
CA GLN A 76 -10.74 7.54 2.55
C GLN A 76 -9.95 8.07 3.76
N VAL A 77 -8.65 8.35 3.59
CA VAL A 77 -7.80 8.94 4.63
C VAL A 77 -7.90 10.48 4.60
N PHE A 78 -8.31 11.07 3.48
CA PHE A 78 -8.48 12.52 3.35
C PHE A 78 -9.88 12.98 3.80
N PRO A 79 -10.01 14.23 4.29
CA PRO A 79 -8.96 15.23 4.45
C PRO A 79 -8.01 14.92 5.61
N VAL A 80 -6.70 14.98 5.35
CA VAL A 80 -5.69 14.81 6.40
C VAL A 80 -5.39 16.17 7.02
N THR A 81 -5.56 16.29 8.33
CA THR A 81 -5.20 17.52 9.06
C THR A 81 -3.69 17.62 9.29
N LYS A 82 -2.98 16.48 9.17
CA LYS A 82 -1.55 16.34 9.46
C LYS A 82 -0.84 15.92 8.18
N GLY A 83 0.36 16.47 7.97
CA GLY A 83 1.21 16.10 6.84
C GLY A 83 1.63 14.63 6.90
N ILE A 84 1.60 13.95 5.75
CA ILE A 84 2.02 12.55 5.63
C ILE A 84 3.53 12.50 5.38
N ARG A 85 4.25 11.76 6.22
CA ARG A 85 5.72 11.53 6.13
C ARG A 85 6.11 10.21 5.51
N LEU A 86 5.23 9.21 5.55
CA LEU A 86 5.50 7.90 4.96
C LEU A 86 4.19 7.28 4.46
N LEU A 87 4.26 6.74 3.25
CA LEU A 87 3.22 5.96 2.59
C LEU A 87 3.83 4.61 2.27
N GLY A 88 3.10 3.55 2.61
CA GLY A 88 3.44 2.19 2.26
C GLY A 88 2.22 1.51 1.67
N VAL A 89 2.40 0.85 0.53
CA VAL A 89 1.39 -0.07 -0.02
C VAL A 89 1.91 -1.48 0.13
N THR A 90 1.04 -2.38 0.54
CA THR A 90 1.35 -3.79 0.69
C THR A 90 0.18 -4.61 0.17
N LEU A 91 0.48 -5.68 -0.55
CA LEU A 91 -0.51 -6.66 -0.95
C LEU A 91 -0.49 -7.82 0.04
N SER A 92 -1.68 -8.26 0.44
CA SER A 92 -1.90 -9.37 1.35
C SER A 92 -2.90 -10.34 0.75
N ASN A 93 -2.97 -11.54 1.33
CA ASN A 93 -3.73 -12.66 0.77
C ASN A 93 -3.26 -12.99 -0.66
N LEU A 94 -1.95 -13.15 -0.79
CA LEU A 94 -1.27 -13.52 -2.02
C LEU A 94 -1.66 -14.94 -2.43
N SER A 95 -2.32 -15.07 -3.58
CA SER A 95 -2.70 -16.33 -4.20
C SER A 95 -1.76 -16.55 -5.39
N GLY A 96 -0.87 -17.54 -5.28
CA GLY A 96 0.11 -17.86 -6.30
C GLY A 96 0.72 -19.23 -6.03
N THR A 97 1.22 -19.89 -7.07
CA THR A 97 1.78 -21.26 -7.03
C THR A 97 3.17 -21.33 -6.39
N ARG A 98 3.43 -20.54 -5.35
CA ARG A 98 4.66 -20.59 -4.53
C ARG A 98 4.46 -19.75 -3.27
N ALA A 99 3.55 -20.17 -2.40
CA ALA A 99 3.37 -19.53 -1.11
C ALA A 99 4.54 -19.90 -0.17
N GLU A 100 5.68 -19.23 -0.34
CA GLU A 100 6.68 -19.15 0.73
C GLU A 100 6.38 -17.88 1.54
N ALA A 101 6.16 -18.13 2.83
CA ALA A 101 5.71 -17.20 3.86
C ALA A 101 6.45 -15.85 3.89
N ASP A 102 5.70 -14.76 3.80
CA ASP A 102 6.06 -13.52 4.49
C ASP A 102 4.93 -13.21 5.49
N GLY A 103 4.89 -14.04 6.52
CA GLY A 103 4.00 -13.91 7.66
C GLY A 103 4.86 -13.99 8.91
N GLN A 104 5.20 -12.82 9.45
CA GLN A 104 5.47 -12.64 10.87
C GLN A 104 6.73 -13.34 11.40
N MET A 105 7.86 -12.61 11.38
CA MET A 105 8.93 -12.84 12.35
C MET A 105 8.43 -12.43 13.74
N SER A 106 7.65 -13.30 14.36
CA SER A 106 7.45 -13.34 15.80
C SER A 106 8.81 -13.58 16.43
N LEU A 107 9.44 -12.51 16.95
CA LEU A 107 10.55 -12.66 17.87
C LEU A 107 10.04 -13.43 19.08
N THR A 108 10.41 -14.71 19.16
CA THR A 108 10.24 -15.53 20.34
C THR A 108 11.63 -15.83 20.87
N ILE A 109 11.81 -15.44 22.14
CA ILE A 109 12.92 -15.68 23.08
C ILE A 109 14.09 -14.70 22.97
#